data_AF-A0A1B6J0J2-F1
#
_entry.id   AF-A0A1B6J0J2-F1
#
_cell.length_a   1.000
_cell.length_b   1.000
_cell.length_c   1.000
_cell.angle_alpha   90.00
_cell.angle_beta   90.00
_cell.angle_gamma   90.00
#
_symmetry.space_group_name_H-M   'P 1'
#
loop_
_entity.id
_entity.type
_entity.pdbx_description
1 polymer ?
#
loop_
_entity_poly.entity_id
_entity_poly.type
_entity_poly.pdbx_seq_one_letter_code
_entity_poly.pdbx_strand_id
1 'polypeptide(L)'
;LVYHADDDSTLRASIASICEELLSRQWYDMKGNREKGAELNSQASELLSAYLCHSKDQLVAVTKTLGWLSTESQQLTDKDACLSTFPAFSRSNVHILIGGLLKGLEGAVRQKLEEQPSDKEQLELWTALTQGLETLVTVVKANDSKPNL
;
A
#
# COMPACT_ATOMS: atom_id res chain seq x y z
N LEU A 1 -19.16 33.02 7.76
CA LEU A 1 -19.27 31.83 6.88
C LEU A 1 -17.89 31.55 6.34
N VAL A 2 -17.06 30.83 7.11
CA VAL A 2 -15.73 30.44 6.66
C VAL A 2 -15.85 29.04 6.08
N TYR A 3 -15.59 28.93 4.78
CA TYR A 3 -15.47 27.69 4.03
C TYR A 3 -14.24 26.94 4.57
N HIS A 4 -14.43 25.96 5.45
CA HIS A 4 -13.33 25.09 5.94
C HIS A 4 -13.46 23.63 5.48
N ALA A 5 -14.48 23.30 4.69
CA ALA A 5 -14.67 21.92 4.22
C ALA A 5 -13.78 21.54 3.02
N ASP A 6 -13.37 22.51 2.18
CA ASP A 6 -12.51 22.25 1.02
C ASP A 6 -11.03 22.05 1.40
N ASP A 7 -10.54 22.73 2.44
CA ASP A 7 -9.14 22.69 2.87
C ASP A 7 -8.72 21.30 3.41
N ASP A 8 -9.59 20.57 4.11
CA ASP A 8 -9.22 19.28 4.71
C ASP A 8 -9.09 18.17 3.65
N SER A 9 -10.00 18.14 2.66
CA SER A 9 -9.97 17.14 1.60
C SER A 9 -8.80 17.35 0.62
N THR A 10 -8.50 18.60 0.29
CA THR A 10 -7.35 18.96 -0.55
C THR A 10 -6.04 18.72 0.17
N LEU A 11 -5.95 19.07 1.46
CA LEU A 11 -4.77 18.78 2.30
C LEU A 11 -4.50 17.28 2.39
N ARG A 12 -5.53 16.46 2.65
CA ARG A 12 -5.40 14.99 2.69
C ARG A 12 -4.93 14.43 1.35
N ALA A 13 -5.48 14.89 0.23
CA ALA A 13 -5.02 14.49 -1.09
C ALA A 13 -3.55 14.89 -1.34
N SER A 14 -3.13 16.08 -0.89
CA SER A 14 -1.72 16.50 -0.96
C SER A 14 -0.80 15.62 -0.12
N ILE A 15 -1.21 15.27 1.12
CA ILE A 15 -0.45 14.35 1.97
C ILE A 15 -0.30 13.00 1.28
N ALA A 16 -1.38 12.44 0.74
CA ALA A 16 -1.34 11.15 0.03
C ALA A 16 -0.39 11.20 -1.17
N SER A 17 -0.44 12.28 -1.97
CA SER A 17 0.45 12.48 -3.11
C SER A 17 1.92 12.54 -2.69
N ILE A 18 2.23 13.28 -1.62
CA ILE A 18 3.60 13.37 -1.09
C ILE A 18 4.07 12.01 -0.59
N CYS A 19 3.23 11.27 0.14
CA CYS A 19 3.56 9.93 0.60
C CYS A 19 3.80 8.96 -0.57
N GLU A 20 2.98 9.00 -1.63
CA GLU A 20 3.18 8.20 -2.85
C GLU A 20 4.52 8.54 -3.52
N GLU A 21 4.86 9.83 -3.65
CA GLU A 21 6.14 10.26 -4.19
C GLU A 21 7.33 9.80 -3.35
N LEU A 22 7.23 9.87 -2.03
CA LEU A 22 8.30 9.43 -1.11
C LEU A 22 8.48 7.91 -1.13
N LEU A 23 7.38 7.14 -1.25
CA LEU A 23 7.43 5.68 -1.42
C LEU A 23 8.01 5.27 -2.77
N SER A 24 7.81 6.09 -3.81
CA SER A 24 8.30 5.85 -5.18
C SER A 24 9.78 6.19 -5.37
N ARG A 25 10.47 6.67 -4.33
CA ARG A 25 11.89 7.03 -4.38
C ARG A 25 12.77 5.94 -3.78
N GLN A 26 13.96 5.78 -4.35
CA GLN A 26 15.03 4.99 -3.73
C GLN A 26 15.80 5.86 -2.73
N TRP A 27 15.96 5.35 -1.51
CA TRP A 27 16.65 6.04 -0.42
C TRP A 27 18.11 5.55 -0.28
N TYR A 28 19.00 6.47 0.10
CA TYR A 28 20.43 6.23 0.25
C TYR A 28 20.96 6.86 1.54
N ASP A 29 21.94 6.21 2.16
CA ASP A 29 22.65 6.71 3.33
C ASP A 29 23.64 7.83 2.94
N MET A 30 24.26 8.47 3.94
CA MET A 30 25.27 9.52 3.73
C MET A 30 26.55 9.03 3.03
N LYS A 31 26.71 7.71 2.85
CA LYS A 31 27.84 7.08 2.15
C LYS A 31 27.47 6.68 0.72
N GLY A 32 26.23 6.93 0.28
CA GLY A 32 25.72 6.58 -1.04
C GLY A 32 25.29 5.11 -1.18
N ASN A 33 25.21 4.35 -0.09
CA ASN A 33 24.66 2.99 -0.12
C ASN A 33 23.13 3.05 -0.02
N ARG A 34 22.43 2.05 -0.57
CA ARG A 34 20.97 1.97 -0.40
C ARG A 34 20.63 1.88 1.09
N GLU A 35 19.69 2.72 1.52
CA GLU A 35 19.15 2.68 2.88
C GLU A 35 18.47 1.32 3.12
N LYS A 36 18.70 0.71 4.28
CA LYS A 36 18.18 -0.61 4.64
C LYS A 36 18.01 -0.72 6.15
N GLY A 37 17.14 -1.63 6.60
CA GLY A 37 17.02 -2.00 8.01
C GLY A 37 15.76 -1.50 8.67
N ALA A 38 15.72 -1.59 10.00
CA ALA A 38 14.52 -1.38 10.81
C ALA A 38 13.96 0.05 10.69
N GLU A 39 14.82 1.06 10.59
CA GLU A 39 14.41 2.46 10.49
C GLU A 39 13.66 2.74 9.19
N LEU A 40 14.25 2.37 8.04
CA LEU A 40 13.58 2.47 6.74
C LEU A 40 12.25 1.69 6.74
N ASN A 41 12.25 0.48 7.31
CA ASN A 41 11.04 -0.34 7.39
C ASN A 41 9.92 0.35 8.17
N SER A 42 10.25 1.00 9.30
CA SER A 42 9.29 1.75 10.11
C SER A 42 8.74 2.95 9.34
N GLN A 43 9.62 3.75 8.74
CA GLN A 43 9.24 4.94 7.98
C GLN A 43 8.43 4.58 6.73
N ALA A 44 8.81 3.53 6.00
CA ALA A 44 8.06 3.06 4.84
C ALA A 44 6.67 2.54 5.23
N SER A 45 6.54 1.88 6.40
CA SER A 45 5.23 1.47 6.93
C SER A 45 4.35 2.67 7.26
N GLU A 46 4.91 3.73 7.84
CA GLU A 46 4.18 4.93 8.20
C GLU A 46 3.73 5.71 6.96
N LEU A 47 4.64 5.89 5.99
CA LEU A 47 4.34 6.50 4.69
C LEU A 47 3.25 5.73 3.95
N LEU A 48 3.31 4.40 3.94
CA LEU A 48 2.28 3.56 3.35
C LEU A 48 0.92 3.76 4.04
N SER A 49 0.90 3.77 5.37
CA SER A 49 -0.33 4.01 6.12
C SER A 49 -0.91 5.38 5.80
N ALA A 50 -0.09 6.42 5.77
CA ALA A 50 -0.51 7.78 5.45
C ALA A 50 -1.03 7.89 4.00
N TYR A 51 -0.32 7.30 3.04
CA TYR A 51 -0.75 7.21 1.64
C TYR A 51 -2.16 6.61 1.53
N LEU A 52 -2.39 5.45 2.14
CA LEU A 52 -3.67 4.75 2.05
C LEU A 52 -4.79 5.50 2.79
N CYS A 53 -4.53 5.98 4.01
CA CYS A 53 -5.55 6.64 4.84
C CYS A 53 -5.96 8.06 4.35
N HIS A 54 -5.06 8.77 3.69
CA HIS A 54 -5.33 10.12 3.18
C HIS A 54 -5.73 10.14 1.71
N SER A 55 -5.68 9.00 1.03
CA SER A 55 -6.21 8.88 -0.33
C SER A 55 -7.70 9.22 -0.37
N LYS A 56 -8.11 9.92 -1.44
CA LYS A 56 -9.52 10.33 -1.64
C LYS A 56 -10.49 9.15 -1.60
N ASP A 57 -10.06 8.02 -2.17
CA ASP A 57 -10.74 6.74 -2.07
C ASP A 57 -9.71 5.69 -1.66
N GLN A 58 -9.79 5.27 -0.40
CA GLN A 58 -8.87 4.31 0.19
C GLN A 58 -8.98 2.94 -0.50
N LEU A 59 -10.19 2.49 -0.88
CA LEU A 59 -10.38 1.20 -1.55
C LEU A 59 -9.72 1.21 -2.93
N VAL A 60 -9.86 2.29 -3.68
CA VAL A 60 -9.22 2.48 -4.98
C VAL A 60 -7.70 2.51 -4.84
N ALA A 61 -7.16 3.22 -3.85
CA ALA A 61 -5.72 3.27 -3.59
C ALA A 61 -5.16 1.86 -3.30
N VAL A 62 -5.80 1.12 -2.40
CA VAL A 62 -5.40 -0.25 -2.07
C VAL A 62 -5.48 -1.18 -3.28
N THR A 63 -6.58 -1.11 -4.05
CA THR A 63 -6.77 -1.96 -5.24
C THR A 63 -5.75 -1.64 -6.33
N LYS A 64 -5.41 -0.36 -6.54
CA LYS A 64 -4.33 0.08 -7.43
C LYS A 64 -3.00 -0.53 -6.97
N THR A 65 -2.69 -0.45 -5.67
CA THR A 65 -1.46 -1.02 -5.11
C THR A 65 -1.39 -2.54 -5.30
N LEU A 66 -2.49 -3.25 -5.06
CA LEU A 66 -2.58 -4.69 -5.27
C LEU A 66 -2.38 -5.09 -6.74
N GLY A 67 -2.93 -4.31 -7.67
CA GLY A 67 -2.84 -4.58 -9.11
C GLY A 67 -1.40 -4.68 -9.60
N TRP A 68 -0.57 -3.68 -9.29
CA TRP A 68 0.84 -3.73 -9.68
C TRP A 68 1.66 -4.67 -8.79
N LEU A 69 1.35 -4.80 -7.49
CA LEU A 69 2.08 -5.68 -6.57
C LEU A 69 2.03 -7.15 -7.01
N SER A 70 0.88 -7.61 -7.53
CA SER A 70 0.72 -8.96 -8.08
C SER A 70 1.74 -9.26 -9.19
N THR A 71 2.06 -8.25 -10.00
CA THR A 71 3.01 -8.37 -11.11
C THR A 71 4.45 -8.21 -10.63
N GLU A 72 4.74 -7.18 -9.84
CA GLU A 72 6.09 -6.85 -9.40
C GLU A 72 6.65 -7.85 -8.37
N SER A 73 5.81 -8.44 -7.52
CA SER A 73 6.25 -9.45 -6.53
C SER A 73 6.87 -10.70 -7.19
N GLN A 74 6.49 -11.01 -8.42
CA GLN A 74 7.09 -12.11 -9.20
C GLN A 74 8.56 -11.81 -9.52
N GLN A 75 8.92 -10.53 -9.67
CA GLN A 75 10.27 -10.06 -10.00
C GLN A 75 11.20 -9.98 -8.76
N LEU A 76 10.68 -10.16 -7.54
CA LEU A 76 11.47 -10.24 -6.31
C LEU A 76 12.21 -11.59 -6.23
N THR A 77 13.17 -11.84 -7.12
CA THR A 77 13.88 -13.12 -7.25
C THR A 77 15.09 -13.26 -6.34
N ASP A 78 15.71 -12.14 -5.99
CA ASP A 78 16.97 -12.03 -5.26
C ASP A 78 16.83 -11.13 -4.03
N LYS A 79 17.80 -11.20 -3.11
CA LYS A 79 17.74 -10.52 -1.81
C LYS A 79 17.74 -8.99 -1.93
N ASP A 80 18.37 -8.47 -2.98
CA ASP A 80 18.49 -7.03 -3.25
C ASP A 80 17.45 -6.51 -4.24
N ALA A 81 16.62 -7.38 -4.80
CA ALA A 81 15.51 -7.00 -5.65
C ALA A 81 14.48 -6.19 -4.85
N CYS A 82 14.06 -5.08 -5.45
CA CYS A 82 13.02 -4.19 -4.94
C CYS A 82 11.88 -4.07 -5.95
N LEU A 83 10.73 -3.67 -5.44
CA LEU A 83 9.58 -3.30 -6.27
C LEU A 83 9.96 -2.08 -7.12
N SER A 84 9.49 -2.02 -8.36
CA SER A 84 9.73 -0.87 -9.24
C SER A 84 8.87 0.32 -8.85
N THR A 85 7.63 0.08 -8.42
CA THR A 85 6.72 1.16 -8.04
C THR A 85 7.10 1.75 -6.69
N PHE A 86 7.38 0.92 -5.68
CA PHE A 86 7.82 1.36 -4.36
C PHE A 86 9.18 0.75 -3.97
N PRO A 87 10.31 1.36 -4.40
CA PRO A 87 11.66 0.82 -4.22
C PRO A 87 12.11 0.64 -2.76
N ALA A 88 11.43 1.29 -1.81
CA ALA A 88 11.64 1.07 -0.37
C ALA A 88 11.29 -0.37 0.07
N PHE A 89 10.48 -1.09 -0.71
CA PHE A 89 10.14 -2.49 -0.45
C PHE A 89 10.97 -3.43 -1.34
N SER A 90 11.79 -4.22 -0.67
CA SER A 90 12.57 -5.34 -1.18
C SER A 90 11.94 -6.67 -0.82
N ARG A 91 12.50 -7.77 -1.34
CA ARG A 91 12.13 -9.12 -0.92
C ARG A 91 12.16 -9.31 0.61
N SER A 92 13.11 -8.67 1.29
CA SER A 92 13.31 -8.83 2.73
C SER A 92 12.22 -8.17 3.59
N ASN A 93 11.52 -7.16 3.07
CA ASN A 93 10.54 -6.36 3.82
C ASN A 93 9.19 -6.18 3.11
N VAL A 94 8.95 -6.87 1.99
CA VAL A 94 7.65 -6.83 1.25
C VAL A 94 6.45 -7.24 2.12
N HIS A 95 6.67 -8.04 3.17
CA HIS A 95 5.65 -8.38 4.16
C HIS A 95 5.07 -7.15 4.88
N ILE A 96 5.82 -6.06 4.99
CA ILE A 96 5.35 -4.79 5.56
C ILE A 96 4.30 -4.16 4.65
N LEU A 97 4.57 -4.13 3.33
CA LEU A 97 3.62 -3.66 2.33
C LEU A 97 2.33 -4.50 2.34
N ILE A 98 2.47 -5.84 2.38
CA ILE A 98 1.35 -6.78 2.47
C ILE A 98 0.50 -6.52 3.72
N GLY A 99 1.14 -6.37 4.88
CA GLY A 99 0.46 -6.06 6.14
C GLY A 99 -0.24 -4.70 6.12
N GLY A 100 0.39 -3.69 5.52
CA GLY A 100 -0.22 -2.37 5.31
C GLY A 100 -1.44 -2.43 4.39
N LEU A 101 -1.39 -3.20 3.32
CA LEU A 101 -2.53 -3.39 2.40
C LEU A 101 -3.69 -4.13 3.04
N LEU A 102 -3.44 -5.13 3.88
CA LEU A 102 -4.49 -5.80 4.66
C LEU A 102 -5.21 -4.82 5.59
N LYS A 103 -4.46 -4.01 6.34
CA LYS A 103 -5.03 -2.95 7.18
C LYS A 103 -5.77 -1.90 6.34
N GLY A 104 -5.25 -1.59 5.16
CA GLY A 104 -5.87 -0.70 4.19
C GLY A 104 -7.22 -1.22 3.71
N LEU A 105 -7.31 -2.50 3.33
CA LEU A 105 -8.56 -3.17 2.96
C LEU A 105 -9.58 -3.16 4.10
N GLU A 106 -9.16 -3.56 5.31
CA GLU A 106 -10.01 -3.55 6.50
C GLU A 106 -10.57 -2.14 6.76
N GLY A 107 -9.69 -1.13 6.75
CA GLY A 107 -10.07 0.26 6.97
C GLY A 107 -11.05 0.78 5.91
N ALA A 108 -10.80 0.49 4.63
CA ALA A 108 -11.66 0.90 3.54
C ALA A 108 -13.05 0.28 3.63
N VAL A 109 -13.14 -1.01 3.92
CA VAL A 109 -14.42 -1.71 4.10
C VAL A 109 -15.18 -1.18 5.30
N ARG A 110 -14.50 -0.98 6.43
CA ARG A 110 -15.12 -0.41 7.63
C ARG A 110 -15.69 0.99 7.35
N GLN A 111 -14.91 1.88 6.75
CA GLN A 111 -15.35 3.23 6.38
C GLN A 111 -16.56 3.19 5.44
N LYS A 112 -16.49 2.36 4.40
CA LYS A 112 -17.59 2.22 3.44
C LYS A 112 -18.87 1.67 4.06
N LEU A 113 -18.77 0.75 5.02
CA LEU A 113 -19.95 0.24 5.75
C LEU A 113 -20.58 1.28 6.67
N GLU A 114 -19.77 2.17 7.27
CA GLU A 114 -20.26 3.30 8.08
C GLU A 114 -21.07 4.31 7.26
N GLU A 115 -20.79 4.43 5.95
CA GLU A 115 -21.53 5.27 5.00
C GLU A 115 -22.95 4.73 4.69
N GLN A 116 -23.35 3.59 5.26
CA GLN A 116 -24.64 2.91 5.03
C GLN A 116 -24.95 2.70 3.53
N PRO A 117 -24.09 1.98 2.80
CA PRO A 117 -24.23 1.78 1.37
C PRO A 117 -25.46 0.91 1.06
N SER A 118 -26.01 1.07 -0.14
CA SER A 118 -27.08 0.21 -0.64
C SER A 118 -26.64 -1.26 -0.72
N ASP A 119 -27.59 -2.19 -0.75
CA ASP A 119 -27.30 -3.63 -0.88
C ASP A 119 -26.40 -3.94 -2.08
N LYS A 120 -26.58 -3.22 -3.19
CA LYS A 120 -25.73 -3.36 -4.38
C LYS A 120 -24.29 -2.94 -4.10
N GLU A 121 -24.10 -1.77 -3.50
CA GLU A 121 -22.77 -1.24 -3.16
C GLU A 121 -22.08 -2.10 -2.10
N GLN A 122 -22.82 -2.68 -1.15
CA GLN A 122 -22.29 -3.67 -0.21
C GLN A 122 -21.77 -4.90 -0.93
N LEU A 123 -22.52 -5.46 -1.90
CA LEU A 123 -22.07 -6.62 -2.67
C LEU A 123 -20.81 -6.29 -3.50
N GLU A 124 -20.75 -5.11 -4.11
CA GLU A 124 -19.57 -4.64 -4.83
C GLU A 124 -18.36 -4.49 -3.90
N LEU A 125 -18.55 -3.96 -2.69
CA LEU A 125 -17.53 -3.84 -1.66
C LEU A 125 -16.98 -5.20 -1.21
N TRP A 126 -17.86 -6.17 -0.91
CA TRP A 126 -17.45 -7.52 -0.53
C TRP A 126 -16.73 -8.26 -1.66
N THR A 127 -17.14 -8.01 -2.90
CA THR A 127 -16.47 -8.55 -4.09
C THR A 127 -15.05 -8.00 -4.20
N ALA A 128 -14.89 -6.67 -4.08
CA ALA A 128 -13.57 -6.03 -4.11
C ALA A 128 -12.65 -6.51 -2.97
N LEU A 129 -13.19 -6.66 -1.76
CA LEU A 129 -12.43 -7.23 -0.62
C LEU A 129 -11.95 -8.65 -0.94
N THR A 130 -12.83 -9.50 -1.43
CA THR A 130 -12.52 -10.91 -1.74
C THR A 130 -11.44 -11.01 -2.82
N GLN A 131 -11.56 -10.23 -3.89
CA GLN A 131 -10.55 -10.15 -4.96
C GLN A 131 -9.21 -9.61 -4.44
N GLY A 132 -9.24 -8.62 -3.54
CA GLY A 132 -8.05 -8.09 -2.91
C GLY A 132 -7.32 -9.12 -2.04
N LEU A 133 -8.07 -9.87 -1.23
CA LEU A 133 -7.54 -10.96 -0.41
C LEU A 133 -6.97 -12.11 -1.26
N GLU A 134 -7.65 -12.50 -2.33
CA GLU A 134 -7.16 -13.52 -3.27
C GLU A 134 -5.83 -13.09 -3.91
N THR A 135 -5.74 -11.82 -4.32
CA THR A 135 -4.51 -11.24 -4.85
C THR A 135 -3.38 -11.30 -3.83
N LEU A 136 -3.64 -10.91 -2.58
CA LEU A 136 -2.67 -10.97 -1.49
C LEU A 136 -2.20 -12.40 -1.21
N VAL A 137 -3.11 -13.37 -1.18
CA VAL A 137 -2.75 -14.79 -1.02
C VAL A 137 -1.84 -15.26 -2.15
N THR A 138 -2.11 -14.82 -3.39
CA THR A 138 -1.27 -15.14 -4.55
C THR A 138 0.12 -14.54 -4.41
N VAL A 139 0.23 -13.28 -3.99
CA VAL A 139 1.51 -12.60 -3.74
C VAL A 139 2.30 -13.28 -2.63
N VAL A 140 1.66 -13.62 -1.50
CA VAL A 140 2.31 -14.31 -0.38
C VAL A 140 2.84 -15.67 -0.82
N LYS A 141 2.02 -16.47 -1.51
CA LYS A 141 2.46 -17.78 -2.04
C LYS A 141 3.64 -17.63 -3.00
N ALA A 142 3.61 -16.66 -3.90
CA ALA A 142 4.69 -16.41 -4.84
C ALA A 142 5.99 -15.99 -4.13
N ASN A 143 5.89 -15.32 -2.99
CA ASN A 143 7.04 -14.92 -2.18
C ASN A 143 7.60 -16.06 -1.32
N ASP A 144 6.74 -16.89 -0.71
CA ASP A 144 7.13 -18.03 0.13
C ASP A 144 7.70 -19.20 -0.68
N SER A 145 7.21 -19.43 -1.90
CA SER A 145 7.63 -20.53 -2.76
C SER A 145 9.06 -20.40 -3.27
N LYS A 146 9.66 -19.21 -3.14
CA LYS A 146 11.01 -18.94 -3.63
C LYS A 146 12.00 -19.31 -2.53
N PRO A 147 12.85 -20.35 -2.71
CA PRO A 147 13.75 -20.80 -1.67
C PRO A 147 14.67 -19.67 -1.21
N ASN A 148 14.84 -19.55 0.11
CA ASN A 148 15.86 -18.73 0.75
C ASN A 148 17.23 -19.42 0.58
N LEU A 149 17.70 -19.53 -0.67
CA LEU A 149 19.01 -20.08 -1.02
C LEU A 149 20.05 -18.96 -1.12
#